data_AF-A0A5E4URS2-F1
#
_entry.id   AF-A0A5E4URS2-F1
#
_cell.length_a   1.000
_cell.length_b   1.000
_cell.length_c   1.000
_cell.angle_alpha   90.00
_cell.angle_beta   90.00
_cell.angle_gamma   90.00
#
_symmetry.space_group_name_H-M   'P 1'
#
loop_
_entity.id
_entity.type
_entity.pdbx_description
1 polymer ?
#
loop_
_entity_poly.entity_id
_entity_poly.type
_entity_poly.pdbx_seq_one_letter_code
_entity_poly.pdbx_strand_id
1 'polypeptide(L)'
;MKHPPKATEVKSRFSDLEALQEIEGLLSQRKALEQHADSIPAQIDAAKRQLEAIGGQILDAEMELLTAPEKSIPKITKQRDDLETQQVECELRIRRLQTQLAAIEARAPEIDEKITVAIGFVKLEATIASEEIQAALAEDIRRDVAALRRTYAKVRTLQALVPMPRTSDFLLDAYVPDIESCMRVDNGATHYNTAPNLLAEKNSDTERAAVEIAEALKPITDALHVCRAHRPYVPIAKRPQPYQFRGSNQGPARGLGSPIGEPAPPIPVNHPEPTFKGYKTAEAYQIKGDQSGIRTQQAAAAEMDMGRAIMQAAESREH
;
A
#
# COMPACT_ATOMS: atom_id res chain seq x y z
N MET A 1 8.30 8.87 32.83
CA MET A 1 8.30 8.71 31.35
C MET A 1 9.61 8.04 30.98
N LYS A 2 9.58 6.78 30.53
CA LYS A 2 10.78 6.10 30.01
C LYS A 2 11.12 6.77 28.67
N HIS A 3 12.36 7.23 28.52
CA HIS A 3 12.83 7.74 27.23
C HIS A 3 12.70 6.64 26.17
N PRO A 4 12.23 6.95 24.96
CA PRO A 4 12.27 5.99 23.86
C PRO A 4 13.73 5.62 23.58
N PRO A 5 14.02 4.34 23.31
CA PRO A 5 15.40 3.89 23.10
C PRO A 5 16.00 4.63 21.89
N LYS A 6 17.26 5.07 22.02
CA LYS A 6 17.96 5.73 20.91
C LYS A 6 18.12 4.71 19.76
N ALA A 7 18.11 5.17 18.51
CA ALA A 7 18.29 4.31 17.32
C ALA A 7 19.55 3.39 17.37
N THR A 8 20.55 3.74 18.19
CA THR A 8 21.73 2.92 18.47
C THR A 8 21.45 1.70 19.38
N GLU A 9 20.47 1.77 20.28
CA GLU A 9 20.03 0.65 21.15
C GLU A 9 19.16 -0.35 20.38
N VAL A 10 18.43 0.10 19.36
CA VAL A 10 17.65 -0.77 18.47
C VAL A 10 18.56 -1.73 17.68
N LYS A 11 19.74 -1.25 17.25
CA LYS A 11 20.73 -2.09 16.54
C LYS A 11 21.28 -3.25 17.39
N SER A 12 21.42 -3.09 18.71
CA SER A 12 22.01 -4.14 19.56
C SER A 12 21.01 -5.24 19.94
N ARG A 13 19.71 -5.00 19.78
CA ARG A 13 18.68 -5.96 20.21
C ARG A 13 18.38 -7.04 19.17
N PHE A 14 18.61 -6.74 17.89
CA PHE A 14 18.30 -7.64 16.77
C PHE A 14 19.53 -8.30 16.13
N SER A 15 20.75 -7.95 16.58
CA SER A 15 22.01 -8.53 16.08
C SER A 15 22.34 -9.88 16.72
N ASP A 16 21.80 -10.16 17.91
CA ASP A 16 22.06 -11.38 18.70
C ASP A 16 20.89 -12.37 18.67
N LEU A 17 20.02 -12.31 17.65
CA LEU A 17 18.87 -13.21 17.57
C LEU A 17 19.34 -14.64 17.28
N GLU A 18 19.01 -15.55 18.20
CA GLU A 18 19.33 -16.98 18.08
C GLU A 18 18.81 -17.56 16.76
N ALA A 19 17.67 -17.08 16.25
CA ALA A 19 17.11 -17.50 14.97
C ALA A 19 17.99 -17.14 13.76
N LEU A 20 18.71 -16.01 13.80
CA LEU A 20 19.66 -15.63 12.74
C LEU A 20 20.90 -16.53 12.75
N GLN A 21 21.40 -16.88 13.94
CA GLN A 21 22.52 -17.81 14.06
C GLN A 21 22.12 -19.23 13.65
N GLU A 22 20.90 -19.65 14.02
CA GLU A 22 20.36 -20.96 13.68
C GLU A 22 20.17 -21.12 12.16
N ILE A 23 19.59 -20.11 11.49
CA ILE A 23 19.41 -20.17 10.03
C ILE A 23 20.75 -20.16 9.28
N GLU A 24 21.73 -19.37 9.73
CA GLU A 24 23.08 -19.37 9.16
C GLU A 24 23.75 -20.75 9.32
N GLY A 25 23.62 -21.36 10.51
CA GLY A 25 24.10 -22.70 10.79
C GLY A 25 23.47 -23.74 9.86
N LEU A 26 22.15 -23.74 9.72
CA LEU A 26 21.42 -24.67 8.84
C LEU A 26 21.78 -24.48 7.36
N LEU A 27 21.90 -23.23 6.89
CA LEU A 27 22.31 -22.93 5.52
C LEU A 27 23.74 -23.40 5.24
N SER A 28 24.66 -23.20 6.19
CA SER A 28 26.03 -23.68 6.07
C SER A 28 26.09 -25.22 6.00
N GLN A 29 25.27 -25.91 6.80
CA GLN A 29 25.15 -27.37 6.80
C GLN A 29 24.58 -27.88 5.47
N ARG A 30 23.54 -27.23 4.94
CA ARG A 30 22.94 -27.59 3.65
C ARG A 30 23.93 -27.45 2.51
N LYS A 31 24.68 -26.36 2.50
CA LYS A 31 25.74 -26.09 1.51
C LYS A 31 26.85 -27.14 1.57
N ALA A 32 27.29 -27.53 2.77
CA ALA A 32 28.29 -28.58 2.93
C ALA A 32 27.80 -29.94 2.40
N LEU A 33 26.53 -30.29 2.67
CA LEU A 33 25.93 -31.52 2.15
C LEU A 33 25.80 -31.52 0.63
N GLU A 34 25.41 -30.40 0.04
CA GLU A 34 25.32 -30.21 -1.41
C GLU A 34 26.70 -30.36 -2.07
N GLN A 35 27.73 -29.69 -1.55
CA GLN A 35 29.10 -29.84 -2.04
C GLN A 35 29.60 -31.29 -1.96
N HIS A 36 29.26 -32.00 -0.88
CA HIS A 36 29.59 -33.42 -0.77
C HIS A 36 28.84 -34.26 -1.80
N ALA A 37 27.52 -34.05 -1.95
CA ALA A 37 26.69 -34.75 -2.93
C ALA A 37 27.21 -34.55 -4.37
N ASP A 38 27.55 -33.32 -4.75
CA ASP A 38 28.06 -32.97 -6.08
C ASP A 38 29.40 -33.67 -6.40
N SER A 39 30.22 -33.91 -5.37
CA SER A 39 31.54 -34.54 -5.54
C SER A 39 31.49 -36.07 -5.69
N ILE A 40 30.46 -36.72 -5.15
CA ILE A 40 30.40 -38.19 -5.07
C ILE A 40 30.25 -38.86 -6.46
N PRO A 41 29.43 -38.38 -7.41
CA PRO A 41 29.32 -38.97 -8.74
C PRO A 41 30.66 -39.07 -9.47
N ALA A 42 31.46 -38.00 -9.45
CA ALA A 42 32.79 -38.00 -10.05
C ALA A 42 33.74 -39.01 -9.39
N GLN A 43 33.64 -39.19 -8.07
CA GLN A 43 34.42 -40.20 -7.33
C GLN A 43 33.97 -41.63 -7.65
N ILE A 44 32.66 -41.85 -7.83
CA ILE A 44 32.12 -43.14 -8.26
C ILE A 44 32.62 -43.48 -9.67
N ASP A 45 32.56 -42.53 -10.60
CA ASP A 45 33.02 -42.75 -11.98
C ASP A 45 34.53 -43.01 -12.04
N ALA A 46 35.32 -42.28 -11.24
CA ALA A 46 36.75 -42.55 -11.11
C ALA A 46 37.02 -43.96 -10.55
N ALA A 47 36.28 -44.39 -9.53
CA ALA A 47 36.40 -45.73 -8.96
C ALA A 47 35.95 -46.83 -9.94
N LYS A 48 34.89 -46.61 -10.73
CA LYS A 48 34.47 -47.54 -11.80
C LYS A 48 35.55 -47.73 -12.87
N ARG A 49 36.19 -46.63 -13.32
CA ARG A 49 37.31 -46.71 -14.27
C ARG A 49 38.50 -47.48 -13.69
N GLN A 50 38.78 -47.31 -12.40
CA GLN A 50 39.81 -48.09 -11.71
C GLN A 50 39.44 -49.58 -11.67
N LEU A 51 38.18 -49.91 -11.37
CA LEU A 51 37.69 -51.28 -11.36
C LEU A 51 37.84 -51.95 -12.74
N GLU A 52 37.48 -51.25 -13.82
CA GLU A 52 37.65 -51.73 -15.19
C GLU A 52 39.13 -51.99 -15.53
N ALA A 53 40.03 -51.08 -15.12
CA ALA A 53 41.47 -51.25 -15.33
C ALA A 53 42.04 -52.46 -14.57
N ILE A 54 41.63 -52.66 -13.31
CA ILE A 54 42.02 -53.83 -12.52
C ILE A 54 41.50 -55.11 -13.17
N GLY A 55 40.24 -55.12 -13.65
CA GLY A 55 39.67 -56.26 -14.37
C GLY A 55 40.46 -56.62 -15.63
N GLY A 56 40.94 -55.63 -16.38
CA GLY A 56 41.85 -55.84 -17.52
C GLY A 56 43.17 -56.48 -17.10
N GLN A 57 43.78 -56.00 -16.00
CA GLN A 57 45.04 -56.56 -15.49
C GLN A 57 44.91 -57.99 -14.96
N ILE A 58 43.75 -58.35 -14.38
CA ILE A 58 43.47 -59.73 -13.96
C ILE A 58 43.39 -60.64 -15.19
N LEU A 59 42.67 -60.24 -16.24
CA LEU A 59 42.58 -61.00 -17.49
C LEU A 59 43.96 -61.16 -18.15
N ASP A 60 44.78 -60.11 -18.16
CA ASP A 60 46.15 -60.17 -18.69
C ASP A 60 47.00 -61.17 -17.89
N ALA A 61 46.91 -61.16 -16.55
CA ALA A 61 47.61 -62.12 -15.69
C ALA A 61 47.12 -63.57 -15.89
N GLU A 62 45.81 -63.78 -16.11
CA GLU A 62 45.25 -65.09 -16.46
C GLU A 62 45.76 -65.60 -17.80
N MET A 63 45.84 -64.72 -18.81
CA MET A 63 46.40 -65.06 -20.12
C MET A 63 47.90 -65.35 -20.05
N GLU A 64 48.64 -64.63 -19.20
CA GLU A 64 50.07 -64.87 -18.96
C GLU A 64 50.29 -66.26 -18.33
N LEU A 65 49.44 -66.68 -17.37
CA LEU A 65 49.51 -68.01 -16.76
C LEU A 65 49.41 -69.16 -17.76
N LEU A 66 48.69 -69.00 -18.88
CA LEU A 66 48.55 -70.03 -19.91
C LEU A 66 49.83 -70.28 -20.71
N THR A 67 50.73 -69.28 -20.78
CA THR A 67 51.94 -69.32 -21.62
C THR A 67 53.24 -69.23 -20.81
N ALA A 68 53.14 -69.01 -19.51
CA ALA A 68 54.27 -68.81 -18.60
C ALA A 68 55.06 -70.10 -18.30
N PRO A 69 56.40 -70.03 -18.20
CA PRO A 69 57.21 -71.15 -17.73
C PRO A 69 56.93 -71.47 -16.25
N GLU A 70 57.01 -72.75 -15.86
CA GLU A 70 56.68 -73.26 -14.50
C GLU A 70 57.28 -72.44 -13.35
N LYS A 71 58.52 -71.95 -13.51
CA LYS A 71 59.21 -71.17 -12.49
C LYS A 71 58.58 -69.79 -12.22
N SER A 72 57.80 -69.25 -13.14
CA SER A 72 57.18 -67.91 -13.07
C SER A 72 55.71 -67.94 -12.63
N ILE A 73 55.04 -69.09 -12.75
CA ILE A 73 53.66 -69.33 -12.29
C ILE A 73 53.40 -68.77 -10.88
N PRO A 74 54.19 -69.10 -9.83
CA PRO A 74 53.89 -68.63 -8.47
C PRO A 74 53.93 -67.10 -8.31
N LYS A 75 54.69 -66.40 -9.16
CA LYS A 75 54.75 -64.94 -9.15
C LYS A 75 53.50 -64.34 -9.79
N ILE A 76 53.06 -64.90 -10.92
CA ILE A 76 51.89 -64.41 -11.66
C ILE A 76 50.61 -64.71 -10.90
N THR A 77 50.49 -65.90 -10.27
CA THR A 77 49.34 -66.20 -9.39
C THR A 77 49.27 -65.23 -8.22
N LYS A 78 50.41 -64.93 -7.56
CA LYS A 78 50.44 -63.94 -6.48
C LYS A 78 49.97 -62.56 -6.96
N GLN A 79 50.43 -62.12 -8.14
CA GLN A 79 49.99 -60.86 -8.72
C GLN A 79 48.48 -60.85 -9.01
N ARG A 80 47.93 -61.95 -9.53
CA ARG A 80 46.48 -62.10 -9.75
C ARG A 80 45.70 -62.00 -8.44
N ASP A 81 46.13 -62.70 -7.40
CA ASP A 81 45.48 -62.68 -6.09
C ASP A 81 45.54 -61.28 -5.43
N ASP A 82 46.66 -60.56 -5.60
CA ASP A 82 46.80 -59.17 -5.14
C ASP A 82 45.82 -58.24 -5.90
N LEU A 83 45.64 -58.44 -7.22
CA LEU A 83 44.69 -57.68 -8.04
C LEU A 83 43.22 -58.01 -7.70
N GLU A 84 42.89 -59.27 -7.45
CA GLU A 84 41.56 -59.68 -6.97
C GLU A 84 41.23 -58.99 -5.63
N THR A 85 42.21 -58.89 -4.74
CA THR A 85 42.05 -58.17 -3.46
C THR A 85 41.77 -56.68 -3.70
N GLN A 86 42.52 -56.03 -4.59
CA GLN A 86 42.28 -54.64 -4.97
C GLN A 86 40.93 -54.42 -5.66
N GLN A 87 40.47 -55.39 -6.46
CA GLN A 87 39.15 -55.36 -7.08
C GLN A 87 38.04 -55.31 -6.03
N VAL A 88 38.09 -56.19 -5.03
CA VAL A 88 37.11 -56.23 -3.93
C VAL A 88 37.13 -54.91 -3.15
N GLU A 89 38.30 -54.35 -2.85
CA GLU A 89 38.42 -53.06 -2.18
C GLU A 89 37.79 -51.91 -2.99
N CYS A 90 37.99 -51.91 -4.31
CA CYS A 90 37.43 -50.92 -5.21
C CYS A 90 35.89 -51.02 -5.30
N GLU A 91 35.35 -52.24 -5.41
CA GLU A 91 33.90 -52.48 -5.38
C GLU A 91 33.27 -52.04 -4.05
N LEU A 92 33.92 -52.34 -2.92
CA LEU A 92 33.49 -51.88 -1.60
C LEU A 92 33.49 -50.35 -1.51
N ARG A 93 34.50 -49.68 -2.08
CA ARG A 93 34.55 -48.22 -2.14
C ARG A 93 33.38 -47.65 -2.94
N ILE A 94 33.06 -48.21 -4.10
CA ILE A 94 31.90 -47.78 -4.91
C ILE A 94 30.61 -47.94 -4.10
N ARG A 95 30.39 -49.10 -3.47
CA ARG A 95 29.20 -49.33 -2.63
C ARG A 95 29.11 -48.32 -1.49
N ARG A 96 30.21 -48.02 -0.80
CA ARG A 96 30.25 -47.02 0.28
C ARG A 96 29.88 -45.62 -0.23
N LEU A 97 30.42 -45.21 -1.38
CA LEU A 97 30.10 -43.91 -1.99
C LEU A 97 28.61 -43.83 -2.39
N GLN A 98 28.06 -44.90 -2.96
CA GLN A 98 26.63 -44.98 -3.29
C GLN A 98 25.74 -44.92 -2.04
N THR A 99 26.09 -45.64 -0.97
CA THR A 99 25.36 -45.57 0.30
C THR A 99 25.45 -44.18 0.92
N GLN A 100 26.61 -43.53 0.85
CA GLN A 100 26.79 -42.15 1.31
C GLN A 100 25.90 -41.17 0.54
N LEU A 101 25.86 -41.28 -0.79
CA LEU A 101 24.98 -40.43 -1.61
C LEU A 101 23.52 -40.62 -1.23
N ALA A 102 23.05 -41.87 -1.14
CA ALA A 102 21.68 -42.18 -0.73
C ALA A 102 21.36 -41.64 0.68
N ALA A 103 22.31 -41.70 1.62
CA ALA A 103 22.14 -41.16 2.96
C ALA A 103 22.06 -39.62 2.96
N ILE A 104 22.83 -38.94 2.09
CA ILE A 104 22.75 -37.49 1.93
C ILE A 104 21.41 -37.08 1.32
N GLU A 105 20.98 -37.77 0.26
CA GLU A 105 19.69 -37.52 -0.40
C GLU A 105 18.50 -37.76 0.55
N ALA A 106 18.58 -38.76 1.43
CA ALA A 106 17.56 -39.01 2.44
C ALA A 106 17.52 -37.93 3.54
N ARG A 107 18.67 -37.33 3.88
CA ARG A 107 18.77 -36.33 4.96
C ARG A 107 18.53 -34.89 4.51
N ALA A 108 18.70 -34.60 3.22
CA ALA A 108 18.50 -33.26 2.67
C ALA A 108 17.09 -32.68 2.94
N PRO A 109 15.98 -33.43 2.78
CA PRO A 109 14.64 -32.92 3.08
C PRO A 109 14.47 -32.47 4.55
N GLU A 110 15.05 -33.21 5.51
CA GLU A 110 14.95 -32.85 6.94
C GLU A 110 15.61 -31.50 7.24
N ILE A 111 16.70 -31.17 6.53
CA ILE A 111 17.39 -29.89 6.70
C ILE A 111 16.61 -28.78 5.99
N ASP A 112 16.05 -29.06 4.81
CA ASP A 112 15.22 -28.09 4.08
C ASP A 112 13.93 -27.74 4.86
N GLU A 113 13.32 -28.70 5.55
CA GLU A 113 12.21 -28.45 6.48
C GLU A 113 12.63 -27.55 7.64
N LYS A 114 13.77 -27.82 8.29
CA LYS A 114 14.29 -26.98 9.37
C LYS A 114 14.60 -25.56 8.91
N ILE A 115 15.18 -25.40 7.72
CA ILE A 115 15.43 -24.09 7.11
C ILE A 115 14.11 -23.36 6.89
N THR A 116 13.09 -24.05 6.38
CA THR A 116 11.76 -23.45 6.15
C THR A 116 11.14 -22.93 7.44
N VAL A 117 11.25 -23.71 8.54
CA VAL A 117 10.80 -23.30 9.87
C VAL A 117 11.61 -22.09 10.39
N ALA A 118 12.94 -22.13 10.27
CA ALA A 118 13.82 -21.02 10.69
C ALA A 118 13.53 -19.73 9.91
N ILE A 119 13.26 -19.81 8.60
CA ILE A 119 12.81 -18.67 7.80
C ILE A 119 11.51 -18.08 8.37
N GLY A 120 10.58 -18.93 8.81
CA GLY A 120 9.35 -18.51 9.48
C GLY A 120 9.62 -17.68 10.74
N PHE A 121 10.54 -18.15 11.59
CA PHE A 121 10.94 -17.42 12.80
C PHE A 121 11.61 -16.09 12.48
N VAL A 122 12.56 -16.06 11.54
CA VAL A 122 13.22 -14.81 11.13
C VAL A 122 12.22 -13.80 10.57
N LYS A 123 11.21 -14.25 9.80
CA LYS A 123 10.14 -13.37 9.32
C LYS A 123 9.30 -12.82 10.47
N LEU A 124 8.94 -13.65 11.44
CA LEU A 124 8.20 -13.21 12.62
C LEU A 124 8.98 -12.15 13.41
N GLU A 125 10.26 -12.41 13.68
CA GLU A 125 11.14 -11.47 14.38
C GLU A 125 11.31 -10.16 13.60
N ALA A 126 11.46 -10.24 12.26
CA ALA A 126 11.54 -9.07 11.41
C ALA A 126 10.24 -8.23 11.45
N THR A 127 9.07 -8.87 11.46
CA THR A 127 7.78 -8.18 11.61
C THR A 127 7.70 -7.47 12.96
N ILE A 128 7.98 -8.18 14.06
CA ILE A 128 7.96 -7.59 15.41
C ILE A 128 8.94 -6.42 15.51
N ALA A 129 10.16 -6.58 15.01
CA ALA A 129 11.17 -5.52 14.99
C ALA A 129 10.71 -4.31 14.18
N SER A 130 10.08 -4.56 13.03
CA SER A 130 9.57 -3.50 12.16
C SER A 130 8.43 -2.73 12.84
N GLU A 131 7.52 -3.41 13.52
CA GLU A 131 6.43 -2.79 14.30
C GLU A 131 6.98 -1.97 15.47
N GLU A 132 7.97 -2.48 16.21
CA GLU A 132 8.64 -1.73 17.30
C GLU A 132 9.30 -0.44 16.77
N ILE A 133 10.02 -0.54 15.64
CA ILE A 133 10.66 0.61 15.00
C ILE A 133 9.61 1.59 14.48
N GLN A 134 8.53 1.10 13.87
CA GLN A 134 7.43 1.91 13.38
C GLN A 134 6.81 2.74 14.50
N ALA A 135 6.54 2.13 15.67
CA ALA A 135 6.01 2.81 16.83
C ALA A 135 6.98 3.89 17.36
N ALA A 136 8.28 3.59 17.43
CA ALA A 136 9.29 4.56 17.83
C ALA A 136 9.36 5.77 16.87
N LEU A 137 9.32 5.52 15.56
CA LEU A 137 9.28 6.57 14.55
C LEU A 137 7.99 7.39 14.60
N ALA A 138 6.85 6.76 14.86
CA ALA A 138 5.57 7.46 15.02
C ALA A 138 5.63 8.43 16.21
N GLU A 139 6.19 8.02 17.34
CA GLU A 139 6.41 8.89 18.50
C GLU A 139 7.35 10.06 18.20
N ASP A 140 8.46 9.82 17.49
CA ASP A 140 9.37 10.89 17.07
C ASP A 140 8.66 11.91 16.16
N ILE A 141 7.85 11.46 15.21
CA ILE A 141 7.05 12.34 14.34
C ILE A 141 6.03 13.13 15.15
N ARG A 142 5.27 12.49 16.04
CA ARG A 142 4.28 13.16 16.90
C ARG A 142 4.94 14.27 17.73
N ARG A 143 6.14 14.01 18.27
CA ARG A 143 6.94 14.99 19.02
C ARG A 143 7.37 16.16 18.16
N ASP A 144 7.95 15.90 16.98
CA ASP A 144 8.63 16.92 16.18
C ASP A 144 7.63 17.78 15.35
N VAL A 145 6.45 17.23 15.04
CA VAL A 145 5.38 17.94 14.32
C VAL A 145 4.71 19.04 15.19
N ALA A 146 4.90 19.04 16.51
CA ALA A 146 4.29 20.02 17.42
C ALA A 146 4.56 21.49 17.03
N ALA A 147 5.78 21.82 16.58
CA ALA A 147 6.12 23.17 16.13
C ALA A 147 5.40 23.52 14.81
N LEU A 148 5.33 22.58 13.88
CA LEU A 148 4.66 22.75 12.59
C LEU A 148 3.14 22.92 12.74
N ARG A 149 2.51 22.23 13.71
CA ARG A 149 1.09 22.40 14.04
C ARG A 149 0.72 23.85 14.34
N ARG A 150 1.57 24.58 15.06
CA ARG A 150 1.33 26.00 15.38
C ARG A 150 1.29 26.84 14.12
N THR A 151 2.26 26.67 13.22
CA THR A 151 2.30 27.38 11.93
C THR A 151 1.12 27.00 11.04
N TYR A 152 0.78 25.71 10.97
CA TYR A 152 -0.37 25.22 10.23
C TYR A 152 -1.69 25.85 10.73
N ALA A 153 -1.86 25.97 12.05
CA ALA A 153 -3.00 26.66 12.65
C ALA A 153 -3.06 28.15 12.26
N LYS A 154 -1.92 28.86 12.22
CA LYS A 154 -1.85 30.25 11.74
C LYS A 154 -2.31 30.37 10.29
N VAL A 155 -1.83 29.50 9.40
CA VAL A 155 -2.22 29.49 7.98
C VAL A 155 -3.71 29.16 7.81
N ARG A 156 -4.24 28.20 8.57
CA ARG A 156 -5.66 27.87 8.57
C ARG A 156 -6.52 29.07 8.99
N THR A 157 -6.12 29.80 10.03
CA THR A 157 -6.83 31.02 10.47
C THR A 157 -6.72 32.12 9.42
N LEU A 158 -5.54 32.33 8.83
CA LEU A 158 -5.33 33.29 7.76
C LEU A 158 -6.28 33.00 6.58
N GLN A 159 -6.36 31.75 6.12
CA GLN A 159 -7.27 31.32 5.06
C GLN A 159 -8.74 31.54 5.41
N ALA A 160 -9.13 31.32 6.67
CA ALA A 160 -10.52 31.50 7.11
C ALA A 160 -10.95 32.98 7.12
N LEU A 161 -10.03 33.87 7.51
CA LEU A 161 -10.30 35.31 7.62
C LEU A 161 -10.16 36.03 6.28
N VAL A 162 -9.12 35.69 5.52
CA VAL A 162 -8.81 36.27 4.21
C VAL A 162 -8.49 35.11 3.25
N PRO A 163 -9.50 34.57 2.55
CA PRO A 163 -9.31 33.46 1.64
C PRO A 163 -8.36 33.83 0.50
N MET A 164 -7.28 33.07 0.34
CA MET A 164 -6.34 33.20 -0.79
C MET A 164 -6.12 31.83 -1.45
N PRO A 165 -6.00 31.75 -2.78
CA PRO A 165 -5.78 30.48 -3.47
C PRO A 165 -4.54 29.73 -2.95
N ARG A 166 -3.41 30.42 -2.77
CA ARG A 166 -2.15 29.80 -2.33
C ARG A 166 -2.21 29.20 -0.93
N THR A 167 -2.94 29.82 0.00
CA THR A 167 -3.12 29.28 1.35
C THR A 167 -4.11 28.13 1.35
N SER A 168 -5.09 28.11 0.45
CA SER A 168 -5.95 26.96 0.21
C SER A 168 -5.14 25.76 -0.31
N ASP A 169 -4.34 25.97 -1.34
CA ASP A 169 -3.51 24.91 -1.96
C ASP A 169 -2.51 24.35 -0.95
N PHE A 170 -1.82 25.21 -0.19
CA PHE A 170 -0.93 24.78 0.89
C PHE A 170 -1.63 23.89 1.92
N LEU A 171 -2.86 24.19 2.33
CA LEU A 171 -3.60 23.38 3.31
C LEU A 171 -4.06 22.03 2.72
N LEU A 172 -4.23 21.93 1.41
CA LEU A 172 -4.52 20.67 0.72
C LEU A 172 -3.25 19.79 0.62
N ASP A 173 -2.12 20.41 0.30
CA ASP A 173 -0.84 19.71 0.10
C ASP A 173 -0.14 19.36 1.43
N ALA A 174 -0.31 20.18 2.47
CA ALA A 174 0.31 19.99 3.77
C ALA A 174 -0.41 18.91 4.59
N TYR A 175 -0.02 17.66 4.34
CA TYR A 175 -0.54 16.48 5.00
C TYR A 175 0.59 15.63 5.60
N VAL A 176 0.52 15.40 6.92
CA VAL A 176 1.44 14.51 7.64
C VAL A 176 0.62 13.40 8.30
N PRO A 177 0.61 12.18 7.75
CA PRO A 177 -0.12 11.06 8.36
C PRO A 177 0.61 10.56 9.60
N ASP A 178 -0.16 9.95 10.51
CA ASP A 178 0.42 9.09 11.54
C ASP A 178 0.83 7.75 10.94
N ILE A 179 2.12 7.40 11.04
CA ILE A 179 2.68 6.18 10.44
C ILE A 179 2.02 4.91 11.00
N GLU A 180 1.56 4.90 12.26
CA GLU A 180 0.89 3.71 12.84
C GLU A 180 -0.48 3.42 12.20
N SER A 181 -1.15 4.44 11.66
CA SER A 181 -2.49 4.30 11.05
C SER A 181 -2.52 4.64 9.55
N CYS A 182 -1.35 4.92 8.98
CA CYS A 182 -1.17 5.33 7.60
C CYS A 182 -1.54 4.18 6.67
N MET A 183 -2.63 4.35 5.94
CA MET A 183 -3.03 3.42 4.89
C MET A 183 -3.54 4.23 3.70
N ARG A 184 -2.90 4.02 2.56
CA ARG A 184 -3.32 4.62 1.29
C ARG A 184 -4.46 3.78 0.72
N VAL A 185 -5.62 4.42 0.54
CA VAL A 185 -6.78 3.82 -0.10
C VAL A 185 -6.88 4.35 -1.52
N ASP A 186 -6.99 3.42 -2.47
CA ASP A 186 -7.22 3.70 -3.87
C ASP A 186 -8.70 3.47 -4.21
N ASN A 187 -9.35 4.46 -4.81
CA ASN A 187 -10.72 4.34 -5.31
C ASN A 187 -10.79 4.43 -6.85
N GLY A 188 -9.67 4.21 -7.53
CA GLY A 188 -9.53 4.18 -8.99
C GLY A 188 -9.30 5.56 -9.60
N ALA A 189 -10.11 6.56 -9.22
CA ALA A 189 -9.97 7.93 -9.73
C ALA A 189 -9.11 8.83 -8.84
N THR A 190 -9.00 8.50 -7.55
CA THR A 190 -8.28 9.28 -6.54
C THR A 190 -7.63 8.38 -5.50
N HIS A 191 -6.66 8.93 -4.79
CA HIS A 191 -6.07 8.29 -3.64
C HIS A 191 -6.25 9.21 -2.44
N TYR A 192 -6.59 8.62 -1.30
CA TYR A 192 -6.58 9.33 -0.03
C TYR A 192 -5.95 8.46 1.04
N ASN A 193 -5.49 9.10 2.11
CA ASN A 193 -4.96 8.40 3.26
C ASN A 193 -6.03 8.37 4.36
N THR A 194 -6.23 7.21 4.99
CA THR A 194 -7.20 7.05 6.07
C THR A 194 -6.74 7.66 7.38
N ALA A 195 -5.43 7.85 7.56
CA ALA A 195 -4.89 8.42 8.78
C ALA A 195 -5.32 9.88 8.98
N PRO A 196 -5.51 10.34 10.23
CA PRO A 196 -5.71 11.75 10.50
C PRO A 196 -4.45 12.54 10.15
N ASN A 197 -4.62 13.78 9.68
CA ASN A 197 -3.50 14.70 9.48
C ASN A 197 -3.00 15.18 10.86
N LEU A 198 -1.79 14.77 11.24
CA LEU A 198 -1.15 15.18 12.49
C LEU A 198 -1.01 16.71 12.59
N LEU A 199 -0.95 17.46 11.48
CA LEU A 199 -0.90 18.93 11.50
C LEU A 199 -2.23 19.58 11.90
N ALA A 200 -3.35 18.88 11.72
CA ALA A 200 -4.70 19.43 11.90
C ALA A 200 -5.21 19.34 13.34
N GLU A 201 -4.51 18.59 14.21
CA GLU A 201 -4.85 18.45 15.63
C GLU A 201 -4.94 19.81 16.34
N LYS A 202 -5.96 19.95 17.19
CA LYS A 202 -6.21 21.18 17.95
C LYS A 202 -5.78 20.98 19.39
N ASN A 203 -4.94 21.88 19.87
CA ASN A 203 -4.53 22.01 21.27
C ASN A 203 -4.43 23.49 21.67
N SER A 204 -4.20 23.76 22.96
CA SER A 204 -4.10 25.11 23.52
C SER A 204 -3.07 26.00 22.80
N ASP A 205 -1.96 25.42 22.33
CA ASP A 205 -0.93 26.16 21.60
C ASP A 205 -1.40 26.57 20.20
N THR A 206 -2.08 25.68 19.47
CA THR A 206 -2.66 25.99 18.16
C THR A 206 -3.80 27.00 18.26
N GLU A 207 -4.57 26.99 19.35
CA GLU A 207 -5.61 27.98 19.62
C GLU A 207 -5.01 29.35 19.88
N ARG A 208 -3.96 29.44 20.73
CA ARG A 208 -3.21 30.69 20.94
C ARG A 208 -2.63 31.24 19.64
N ALA A 209 -2.03 30.38 18.83
CA ALA A 209 -1.48 30.77 17.53
C ALA A 209 -2.56 31.27 16.57
N ALA A 210 -3.76 30.69 16.60
CA ALA A 210 -4.89 31.15 15.82
C ALA A 210 -5.39 32.53 16.29
N VAL A 211 -5.50 32.74 17.61
CA VAL A 211 -5.92 34.04 18.18
C VAL A 211 -4.95 35.16 17.77
N GLU A 212 -3.64 34.91 17.80
CA GLU A 212 -2.61 35.88 17.38
C GLU A 212 -2.86 36.43 15.97
N ILE A 213 -3.16 35.54 15.00
CA ILE A 213 -3.47 35.93 13.63
C ILE A 213 -4.84 36.64 13.54
N ALA A 214 -5.83 36.15 14.28
CA ALA A 214 -7.16 36.74 14.29
C ALA A 214 -7.17 38.16 14.83
N GLU A 215 -6.43 38.42 15.91
CA GLU A 215 -6.27 39.76 16.49
C GLU A 215 -5.52 40.69 15.54
N ALA A 216 -4.44 40.22 14.92
CA ALA A 216 -3.67 40.99 13.95
C ALA A 216 -4.51 41.41 12.72
N LEU A 217 -5.40 40.54 12.24
CA LEU A 217 -6.23 40.78 11.06
C LEU A 217 -7.58 41.41 11.35
N LYS A 218 -7.99 41.48 12.62
CA LYS A 218 -9.28 42.04 13.06
C LYS A 218 -9.69 43.35 12.36
N PRO A 219 -8.84 44.40 12.27
CA PRO A 219 -9.25 45.65 11.63
C PRO A 219 -9.57 45.47 10.13
N ILE A 220 -8.84 44.59 9.45
CA ILE A 220 -9.07 44.29 8.02
C ILE A 220 -10.35 43.48 7.86
N THR A 221 -10.57 42.47 8.70
CA THR A 221 -11.77 41.63 8.63
C THR A 221 -13.04 42.41 8.95
N ASP A 222 -12.98 43.31 9.92
CA ASP A 222 -14.09 44.20 10.28
C ASP A 222 -14.43 45.14 9.11
N ALA A 223 -13.40 45.74 8.48
CA ALA A 223 -13.59 46.56 7.28
C ALA A 223 -14.18 45.75 6.11
N LEU A 224 -13.66 44.55 5.84
CA LEU A 224 -14.20 43.66 4.81
C LEU A 224 -15.66 43.28 5.07
N HIS A 225 -16.05 43.10 6.33
CA HIS A 225 -17.43 42.83 6.69
C HIS A 225 -18.35 44.01 6.35
N VAL A 226 -17.93 45.25 6.65
CA VAL A 226 -18.65 46.46 6.26
C VAL A 226 -18.73 46.59 4.73
N CYS A 227 -17.63 46.32 4.01
CA CYS A 227 -17.62 46.33 2.56
C CYS A 227 -18.57 45.28 1.94
N ARG A 228 -18.69 44.09 2.54
CA ARG A 228 -19.66 43.07 2.08
C ARG A 228 -21.11 43.48 2.30
N ALA A 229 -21.38 44.28 3.34
CA ALA A 229 -22.70 44.82 3.60
C ALA A 229 -23.05 46.02 2.69
N HIS A 230 -22.08 46.59 1.98
CA HIS A 230 -22.32 47.71 1.06
C HIS A 230 -23.28 47.30 -0.05
N ARG A 231 -24.41 48.01 -0.13
CA ARG A 231 -25.35 47.89 -1.23
C ARG A 231 -25.13 49.06 -2.18
N PRO A 232 -24.81 48.82 -3.47
CA PRO A 232 -24.67 49.89 -4.42
C PRO A 232 -25.96 50.69 -4.47
N TYR A 233 -25.83 52.02 -4.55
CA TYR A 233 -26.98 52.89 -4.66
C TYR A 233 -27.78 52.56 -5.92
N VAL A 234 -29.03 52.13 -5.74
CA VAL A 234 -29.98 51.96 -6.84
C VAL A 234 -30.86 53.21 -6.89
N PRO A 235 -30.87 53.98 -8.01
CA PRO A 235 -31.76 55.12 -8.18
C PRO A 235 -33.21 54.73 -7.95
N ILE A 236 -34.00 55.61 -7.31
CA ILE A 236 -35.39 55.32 -6.87
C ILE A 236 -36.24 54.75 -8.01
N ALA A 237 -36.11 55.28 -9.23
CA ALA A 237 -36.85 54.82 -10.41
C ALA A 237 -36.54 53.37 -10.84
N LYS A 238 -35.38 52.82 -10.46
CA LYS A 238 -34.93 51.46 -10.78
C LYS A 238 -34.98 50.51 -9.58
N ARG A 239 -35.41 50.99 -8.41
CA ARG A 239 -35.56 50.11 -7.24
C ARG A 239 -36.68 49.11 -7.53
N PRO A 240 -36.48 47.81 -7.25
CA PRO A 240 -37.57 46.86 -7.31
C PRO A 240 -38.68 47.38 -6.41
N GLN A 241 -39.88 47.56 -6.98
CA GLN A 241 -41.03 47.92 -6.16
C GLN A 241 -41.24 46.82 -5.13
N PRO A 242 -41.56 47.17 -3.87
CA PRO A 242 -41.87 46.16 -2.85
C PRO A 242 -42.88 45.18 -3.43
N TYR A 243 -42.61 43.89 -3.28
CA TYR A 243 -43.45 42.82 -3.83
C TYR A 243 -44.87 43.03 -3.33
N GLN A 244 -45.73 43.58 -4.19
CA GLN A 244 -47.16 43.62 -3.95
C GLN A 244 -47.63 42.21 -4.21
N PHE A 245 -48.06 41.53 -3.15
CA PHE A 245 -48.69 40.23 -3.27
C PHE A 245 -49.90 40.38 -4.21
N ARG A 246 -49.76 39.99 -5.47
CA ARG A 246 -50.88 39.93 -6.42
C ARG A 246 -51.63 38.62 -6.18
N GLY A 247 -52.28 38.57 -5.03
CA GLY A 247 -53.26 37.57 -4.67
C GLY A 247 -54.35 38.31 -3.92
N SER A 248 -55.59 38.21 -4.40
CA SER A 248 -56.72 38.64 -3.61
C SER A 248 -56.71 37.84 -2.30
N ASN A 249 -56.71 38.50 -1.15
CA ASN A 249 -57.19 37.89 0.11
C ASN A 249 -58.71 37.61 0.06
N GLN A 250 -59.26 37.42 -1.15
CA GLN A 250 -60.60 36.96 -1.46
C GLN A 250 -60.45 35.72 -2.35
N GLY A 251 -59.86 34.67 -1.80
CA GLY A 251 -60.35 33.33 -2.08
C GLY A 251 -61.72 33.17 -1.40
N PRO A 252 -62.61 32.30 -1.89
CA PRO A 252 -64.03 32.25 -1.50
C PRO A 252 -64.30 31.72 -0.07
N ALA A 253 -63.35 31.82 0.85
CA ALA A 253 -63.48 31.24 2.19
C ALA A 253 -62.74 32.09 3.22
N ARG A 254 -63.37 33.20 3.66
CA ARG A 254 -63.31 33.71 5.05
C ARG A 254 -64.17 34.97 5.18
N GLY A 255 -65.47 34.73 5.15
CA GLY A 255 -66.45 35.59 5.80
C GLY A 255 -67.32 34.69 6.67
N LEU A 256 -67.71 35.22 7.84
CA LEU A 256 -68.63 34.64 8.83
C LEU A 256 -68.01 33.78 9.92
N GLY A 257 -67.84 34.41 11.08
CA GLY A 257 -68.12 33.71 12.33
C GLY A 257 -69.58 33.25 12.32
N SER A 258 -69.78 31.98 12.61
CA SER A 258 -71.04 31.36 13.05
C SER A 258 -70.76 29.93 13.52
N PRO A 259 -71.63 29.36 14.38
CA PRO A 259 -71.29 28.28 15.32
C PRO A 259 -71.26 26.88 14.70
N ILE A 260 -70.67 25.96 15.47
CA ILE A 260 -70.46 24.54 15.24
C ILE A 260 -71.73 23.83 14.74
N GLY A 261 -71.62 23.13 13.61
CA GLY A 261 -72.58 22.16 13.10
C GLY A 261 -71.83 20.95 12.52
N GLU A 262 -72.41 19.75 12.66
CA GLU A 262 -71.78 18.43 12.48
C GLU A 262 -71.11 18.18 11.12
N PRO A 263 -70.05 17.35 11.07
CA PRO A 263 -69.31 17.11 9.84
C PRO A 263 -70.06 16.13 8.94
N ALA A 264 -70.47 16.59 7.74
CA ALA A 264 -70.81 15.68 6.65
C ALA A 264 -69.53 14.98 6.11
N PRO A 265 -69.60 13.70 5.71
CA PRO A 265 -68.41 12.96 5.30
C PRO A 265 -67.84 13.50 3.97
N PRO A 266 -66.52 13.37 3.73
CA PRO A 266 -65.89 13.93 2.54
C PRO A 266 -66.34 13.17 1.28
N ILE A 267 -66.74 13.93 0.26
CA ILE A 267 -66.99 13.40 -1.10
C ILE A 267 -65.63 12.99 -1.70
N PRO A 268 -65.48 11.77 -2.24
CA PRO A 268 -64.24 11.36 -2.90
C PRO A 268 -64.02 12.18 -4.17
N VAL A 269 -62.96 12.98 -4.20
CA VAL A 269 -62.53 13.70 -5.40
C VAL A 269 -61.75 12.73 -6.28
N ASN A 270 -62.35 12.32 -7.39
CA ASN A 270 -61.62 11.69 -8.49
C ASN A 270 -60.56 12.67 -9.01
N HIS A 271 -59.29 12.25 -9.03
CA HIS A 271 -58.23 13.00 -9.70
C HIS A 271 -58.28 12.71 -11.20
N PRO A 272 -58.74 13.62 -12.08
CA PRO A 272 -58.42 13.51 -13.49
C PRO A 272 -56.91 13.77 -13.65
N GLU A 273 -56.22 12.89 -14.37
CA GLU A 273 -54.81 13.04 -14.70
C GLU A 273 -54.54 14.42 -15.33
N PRO A 274 -53.50 15.16 -14.89
CA PRO A 274 -53.21 16.47 -15.44
C PRO A 274 -52.66 16.34 -16.88
N THR A 275 -53.51 16.68 -17.84
CA THR A 275 -53.15 16.91 -19.25
C THR A 275 -52.43 18.26 -19.39
N PHE A 276 -51.20 18.35 -18.89
CA PHE A 276 -50.32 19.48 -19.17
C PHE A 276 -49.29 19.11 -20.23
N LYS A 277 -49.56 19.48 -21.48
CA LYS A 277 -48.54 19.56 -22.54
C LYS A 277 -47.85 20.92 -22.41
N GLY A 278 -46.56 20.88 -22.09
CA GLY A 278 -45.76 22.05 -21.72
C GLY A 278 -45.77 23.20 -22.73
N TYR A 279 -45.46 24.39 -22.23
CA TYR A 279 -45.19 25.55 -23.06
C TYR A 279 -43.90 25.31 -23.87
N LYS A 280 -44.04 25.15 -25.19
CA LYS A 280 -42.92 25.33 -26.12
C LYS A 280 -42.63 26.82 -26.24
N THR A 281 -41.68 27.33 -25.47
CA THR A 281 -40.99 28.57 -25.82
C THR A 281 -39.80 28.21 -26.70
N ALA A 282 -39.75 28.80 -27.90
CA ALA A 282 -38.72 28.52 -28.91
C ALA A 282 -37.34 29.12 -28.59
N GLU A 283 -37.14 29.65 -27.39
CA GLU A 283 -35.85 30.20 -26.94
C GLU A 283 -35.51 29.57 -25.59
N ALA A 284 -34.31 29.02 -25.48
CA ALA A 284 -33.79 28.44 -24.25
C ALA A 284 -33.57 29.56 -23.23
N TYR A 285 -34.15 29.41 -22.05
CA TYR A 285 -33.92 30.32 -20.91
C TYR A 285 -32.43 30.30 -20.54
N GLN A 286 -31.70 31.34 -20.91
CA GLN A 286 -30.33 31.54 -20.44
C GLN A 286 -30.35 32.09 -19.02
N ILE A 287 -29.94 31.25 -18.07
CA ILE A 287 -29.57 31.69 -16.72
C ILE A 287 -28.40 32.66 -16.89
N LYS A 288 -28.64 33.96 -16.70
CA LYS A 288 -27.55 34.93 -16.61
C LYS A 288 -26.72 34.59 -15.38
N GLY A 289 -25.46 34.25 -15.61
CA GLY A 289 -24.52 33.76 -14.61
C GLY A 289 -24.53 34.61 -13.33
N ASP A 290 -24.74 33.91 -12.22
CA ASP A 290 -24.54 34.44 -10.89
C ASP A 290 -23.04 34.72 -10.72
N GLN A 291 -22.68 35.99 -10.45
CA GLN A 291 -21.30 36.42 -10.24
C GLN A 291 -20.76 36.05 -8.84
N SER A 292 -21.48 35.22 -8.09
CA SER A 292 -20.91 34.54 -6.93
C SER A 292 -20.13 33.33 -7.44
N GLY A 293 -18.80 33.36 -7.33
CA GLY A 293 -17.86 32.37 -7.88
C GLY A 293 -17.96 30.94 -7.32
N ILE A 294 -19.16 30.43 -7.05
CA ILE A 294 -19.44 29.05 -6.68
C ILE A 294 -19.90 28.35 -7.95
N ARG A 295 -18.98 27.60 -8.56
CA ARG A 295 -19.27 26.73 -9.70
C ARG A 295 -20.31 25.69 -9.27
N THR A 296 -21.46 25.65 -9.94
CA THR A 296 -22.44 24.59 -9.74
C THR A 296 -21.88 23.28 -10.30
N GLN A 297 -22.06 22.17 -9.57
CA GLN A 297 -21.56 20.84 -9.99
C GLN A 297 -22.04 20.44 -11.40
N GLN A 298 -23.19 20.94 -11.84
CA GLN A 298 -23.70 20.75 -13.20
C GLN A 298 -22.86 21.44 -14.28
N ALA A 299 -22.29 22.62 -14.00
CA ALA A 299 -21.39 23.30 -14.94
C ALA A 299 -20.05 22.55 -15.09
N ALA A 300 -19.52 22.00 -13.99
CA ALA A 300 -18.31 21.18 -14.02
C ALA A 300 -18.50 19.85 -14.78
N ALA A 301 -19.68 19.24 -14.67
CA ALA A 301 -20.01 18.01 -15.41
C ALA A 301 -20.13 18.27 -16.93
N ALA A 302 -20.78 19.37 -17.32
CA ALA A 302 -20.94 19.73 -18.73
C ALA A 302 -19.61 20.09 -19.42
N GLU A 303 -18.66 20.70 -18.70
CA GLU A 303 -17.31 20.98 -19.21
C GLU A 303 -16.48 19.70 -19.40
N MET A 304 -16.61 18.71 -18.50
CA MET A 304 -15.95 17.41 -18.66
C MET A 304 -16.50 16.60 -19.84
N ASP A 305 -17.81 16.68 -20.09
CA ASP A 305 -18.42 16.03 -21.26
C ASP A 305 -17.99 16.70 -22.58
N MET A 306 -17.84 18.03 -22.62
CA MET A 306 -17.26 18.71 -23.78
C MET A 306 -15.79 18.37 -24.00
N GLY A 307 -14.99 18.27 -22.92
CA GLY A 307 -13.58 17.86 -23.02
C GLY A 307 -13.43 16.45 -23.60
N ARG A 308 -14.30 15.51 -23.22
CA ARG A 308 -14.34 14.16 -23.80
C ARG A 308 -14.75 14.15 -25.27
N ALA A 309 -15.75 14.96 -25.64
CA ALA A 309 -16.20 15.06 -27.02
C ALA A 309 -15.12 15.66 -27.95
N ILE A 310 -14.33 16.62 -27.45
CA ILE A 310 -13.22 17.23 -28.20
C ILE A 310 -12.07 16.22 -28.39
N MET A 311 -11.74 15.43 -27.36
CA MET A 311 -10.72 14.37 -27.50
C MET A 311 -11.15 13.27 -28.46
N GLN A 312 -12.41 12.81 -28.39
CA GLN A 312 -12.92 11.83 -29.35
C GLN A 312 -12.97 12.36 -30.78
N ALA A 313 -13.27 13.65 -30.96
CA ALA A 313 -13.23 14.29 -32.28
C ALA A 313 -11.80 14.44 -32.82
N ALA A 314 -10.81 14.63 -31.95
CA ALA A 314 -9.40 14.67 -32.32
C ALA A 314 -8.87 13.28 -32.72
N GLU A 315 -9.21 12.24 -31.95
CA GLU A 315 -8.83 10.85 -32.26
C GLU A 315 -9.47 10.33 -33.56
N SER A 316 -10.71 10.76 -33.86
CA SER A 316 -11.38 10.41 -35.13
C SER A 316 -10.84 11.13 -36.38
N ARG A 317 -9.91 12.08 -36.22
CA ARG A 317 -9.24 12.80 -37.33
C ARG A 317 -7.86 12.24 -37.67
N GLU A 318 -7.31 11.36 -36.82
CA GLU A 318 -6.00 10.74 -37.00
C GLU A 318 -6.08 9.29 -37.56
N HIS A 319 -7.27 8.86 -37.98
CA HIS A 319 -7.54 7.63 -38.75
C HIS A 319 -8.26 7.96 -40.05
#